data_AF-A0AAN5YD79-F1
#
_entry.id   AF-A0AAN5YD79-F1
#
_cell.length_a   1.000
_cell.length_b   1.000
_cell.length_c   1.000
_cell.angle_alpha   90.00
_cell.angle_beta   90.00
_cell.angle_gamma   90.00
#
_symmetry.space_group_name_H-M   'P 1'
#
loop_
_entity.id
_entity.type
_entity.pdbx_description
1 polymer ?
#
loop_
_entity_poly.entity_id
_entity_poly.type
_entity_poly.pdbx_seq_one_letter_code
_entity_poly.pdbx_strand_id
1 'polypeptide(L)'
;MDTKQIIEELGLTGGHYELTTNRKKTPIVKDTNTGEIVAKCCSKCDTMKLRKGMTKNNRKKDGLDSECLNCRKAYNAIPKVKKRKAEYNAEYNAIPENKKRKAEYNAEYHAIPENKKRHAEYLAEYNAIPENKKRKAESTAEWQRNNPDKVAKRNARRNARKRNLPSEDISSISFEKCVLTGATDNVHIEHMIPLDWGNGGTYPGNVYAMEGTANLSKGNRNPFEWYESHGERFGISFEAWSDLIEELAERNGMDPSEYVRFVNWCYDNPRTLEQVIADNKRYGYVVDSLTLYREAMANMATIEIA
;
A
#
# COMPACT_ATOMS: atom_id res chain seq x y z
N MET A 1 39.96 -45.42 -10.45
CA MET A 1 38.58 -45.92 -10.33
C MET A 1 38.30 -46.79 -11.53
N ASP A 2 37.71 -47.96 -11.32
CA ASP A 2 37.24 -48.81 -12.41
C ASP A 2 36.08 -48.13 -13.15
N THR A 3 36.11 -48.16 -14.48
CA THR A 3 35.07 -47.57 -15.33
C THR A 3 33.70 -48.17 -15.04
N LYS A 4 33.64 -49.48 -14.77
CA LYS A 4 32.40 -50.18 -14.44
C LYS A 4 31.80 -49.67 -13.13
N GLN A 5 32.64 -49.49 -12.11
CA GLN A 5 32.22 -48.95 -10.82
C GLN A 5 31.62 -47.54 -10.93
N ILE A 6 32.21 -46.65 -11.74
CA ILE A 6 31.67 -45.28 -11.94
C ILE A 6 30.31 -45.31 -12.63
N ILE A 7 30.14 -46.15 -13.65
CA ILE A 7 28.88 -46.27 -14.40
C ILE A 7 27.78 -46.81 -13.49
N GLU A 8 28.10 -47.80 -12.65
CA GLU A 8 27.20 -48.39 -11.66
C GLU A 8 26.81 -47.38 -10.57
N GLU A 9 27.77 -46.64 -9.99
CA GLU A 9 27.53 -45.59 -8.99
C GLU A 9 26.64 -44.45 -9.53
N LEU A 10 26.69 -44.18 -10.83
CA LEU A 10 25.84 -43.18 -11.49
C LEU A 10 24.44 -43.71 -11.83
N GLY A 11 24.16 -45.00 -11.58
CA GLY A 11 22.88 -45.64 -11.90
C GLY A 11 22.62 -45.76 -13.41
N LEU A 12 23.67 -45.76 -14.22
CA LEU A 12 23.57 -45.87 -15.67
C LEU A 12 23.49 -47.35 -16.06
N THR A 13 22.28 -47.85 -16.31
CA THR A 13 22.02 -49.26 -16.67
C THR A 13 21.46 -49.39 -18.09
N GLY A 14 21.76 -50.48 -18.78
CA GLY A 14 21.18 -50.81 -20.10
C GLY A 14 21.69 -49.99 -21.29
N GLY A 15 22.73 -49.17 -21.13
CA GLY A 15 23.33 -48.38 -22.21
C GLY A 15 24.80 -48.70 -22.46
N HIS A 16 25.32 -48.29 -23.61
CA HIS A 16 26.74 -48.38 -23.94
C HIS A 16 27.43 -47.08 -23.51
N TYR A 17 28.16 -47.13 -22.41
CA TYR A 17 28.83 -45.96 -21.82
C TYR A 17 30.34 -46.13 -21.82
N GLU A 18 31.05 -45.07 -22.19
CA GLU A 18 32.51 -45.01 -22.07
C GLU A 18 32.92 -43.93 -21.07
N LEU A 19 33.85 -44.28 -20.18
CA LEU A 19 34.59 -43.29 -19.41
C LEU A 19 35.78 -42.84 -20.26
N THR A 20 35.79 -41.55 -20.60
CA THR A 20 36.86 -40.92 -21.37
C THR A 20 37.23 -39.59 -20.73
N THR A 21 38.15 -38.86 -21.35
CA THR A 21 38.51 -37.51 -20.91
C THR A 21 38.21 -36.47 -21.99
N ASN A 22 37.87 -35.26 -21.56
CA ASN A 22 37.77 -34.14 -22.47
C ASN A 22 39.16 -33.59 -22.84
N ARG A 23 39.23 -32.56 -23.71
CA ARG A 23 40.49 -31.90 -24.11
C ARG A 23 41.35 -31.37 -22.95
N LYS A 24 40.75 -31.14 -21.78
CA LYS A 24 41.43 -30.69 -20.55
C LYS A 24 41.74 -31.85 -19.59
N LYS A 25 41.69 -33.09 -20.08
CA LYS A 25 41.89 -34.32 -19.32
C LYS A 25 40.90 -34.52 -18.16
N THR A 26 39.74 -33.85 -18.19
CA THR A 26 38.70 -34.05 -17.17
C THR A 26 37.90 -35.31 -17.48
N PRO A 27 37.67 -36.22 -16.51
CA PRO A 27 36.84 -37.39 -16.70
C PRO A 27 35.39 -37.03 -17.08
N ILE A 28 34.88 -37.73 -18.09
CA ILE A 28 33.50 -37.63 -18.59
C ILE A 28 32.98 -39.02 -18.94
N VAL A 29 31.68 -39.23 -18.77
CA VAL A 29 30.99 -40.41 -19.31
C VAL A 29 30.22 -39.97 -20.54
N LYS A 30 30.45 -40.67 -21.65
CA LYS A 30 29.67 -40.50 -22.88
C LYS A 30 28.80 -41.73 -23.12
N ASP A 31 27.62 -41.49 -23.64
CA ASP A 31 26.85 -42.51 -24.33
C ASP A 31 27.49 -42.74 -25.70
N THR A 32 27.95 -43.96 -25.99
CA THR A 32 28.66 -44.27 -27.24
C THR A 32 27.73 -44.35 -28.44
N ASN A 33 26.43 -44.53 -28.23
CA ASN A 33 25.45 -44.57 -29.32
C ASN A 33 25.13 -43.16 -29.82
N THR A 34 25.05 -42.19 -28.91
CA THR A 34 24.68 -40.80 -29.23
C THR A 34 25.86 -39.85 -29.27
N GLY A 35 27.00 -40.23 -28.69
CA GLY A 35 28.15 -39.35 -28.47
C GLY A 35 27.92 -38.28 -27.40
N GLU A 36 26.76 -38.29 -26.72
CA GLU A 36 26.39 -37.27 -25.74
C GLU A 36 27.13 -37.48 -24.41
N ILE A 37 27.57 -36.37 -23.80
CA ILE A 37 28.10 -36.39 -22.42
C ILE A 37 26.94 -36.51 -21.43
N VAL A 38 26.85 -37.67 -20.77
CA VAL A 38 25.81 -38.00 -19.79
C VAL A 38 26.26 -37.74 -18.34
N ALA A 39 27.57 -37.75 -18.07
CA ALA A 39 28.14 -37.37 -16.79
C ALA A 39 29.51 -36.70 -16.92
N LYS A 40 29.88 -35.90 -15.92
CA LYS A 40 31.13 -35.14 -15.88
C LYS A 40 31.65 -35.04 -14.46
N CYS A 41 32.97 -35.12 -14.30
CA CYS A 41 33.60 -34.89 -13.01
C CYS A 41 33.51 -33.41 -12.62
N CYS A 42 33.06 -33.14 -11.40
CA CYS A 42 33.02 -31.79 -10.84
C CYS A 42 34.43 -31.33 -10.46
N SER A 43 34.94 -30.24 -11.03
CA SER A 43 36.28 -29.70 -10.77
C SER A 43 36.45 -29.04 -9.38
N LYS A 44 35.52 -29.27 -8.45
CA LYS A 44 35.51 -28.66 -7.10
C LYS A 44 35.43 -29.69 -5.99
N CYS A 45 34.70 -30.76 -6.22
CA CYS A 45 34.57 -31.86 -5.25
C CYS A 45 35.02 -33.20 -5.83
N ASP A 46 35.57 -33.21 -7.04
CA ASP A 46 36.15 -34.36 -7.74
C ASP A 46 35.25 -35.61 -7.83
N THR A 47 33.93 -35.40 -7.72
CA THR A 47 32.93 -36.46 -7.86
C THR A 47 32.26 -36.40 -9.22
N MET A 48 31.97 -37.58 -9.76
CA MET A 48 31.18 -37.72 -10.98
C MET A 48 29.73 -37.30 -10.73
N LYS A 49 29.17 -36.49 -11.63
CA LYS A 49 27.77 -36.07 -11.60
C LYS A 49 27.12 -36.29 -12.94
N LEU A 50 25.89 -36.78 -12.91
CA LEU A 50 25.02 -36.78 -14.09
C LEU A 50 24.86 -35.37 -14.64
N ARG A 51 24.57 -35.26 -15.93
CA ARG A 51 24.29 -34.00 -16.63
C ARG A 51 23.33 -33.08 -15.87
N LYS A 52 22.25 -33.64 -15.30
CA LYS A 52 21.26 -32.89 -14.50
C LYS A 52 21.83 -32.31 -13.20
N GLY A 53 22.88 -32.93 -12.65
CA GLY A 53 23.58 -32.47 -11.45
C GLY A 53 24.68 -31.43 -11.71
N MET A 54 24.97 -31.12 -12.98
CA MET A 54 25.96 -30.14 -13.38
C MET A 54 25.35 -28.75 -13.60
N THR A 55 26.13 -27.71 -13.33
CA THR A 55 25.70 -26.33 -13.62
C THR A 55 25.61 -26.14 -15.13
N LYS A 56 24.51 -25.55 -15.64
CA LYS A 56 24.34 -25.30 -17.08
C LYS A 56 25.15 -24.08 -17.52
N ASN A 57 25.78 -24.18 -18.69
CA ASN A 57 26.48 -23.07 -19.33
C ASN A 57 26.38 -23.20 -20.86
N ASN A 58 25.43 -22.48 -21.45
CA ASN A 58 25.12 -22.55 -22.88
C ASN A 58 26.24 -21.99 -23.77
N ARG A 59 27.28 -21.36 -23.21
CA ARG A 59 28.46 -20.92 -23.97
C ARG A 59 29.47 -22.05 -24.23
N LYS A 60 29.37 -23.16 -23.49
CA LYS A 60 30.26 -24.33 -23.66
C LYS A 60 29.65 -25.30 -24.65
N LYS A 61 30.49 -26.02 -25.40
CA LYS A 61 30.07 -26.99 -26.43
C LYS A 61 29.16 -28.09 -25.87
N ASP A 62 29.40 -28.51 -24.64
CA ASP A 62 28.60 -29.52 -23.93
C ASP A 62 27.39 -28.93 -23.18
N GLY A 63 27.24 -27.61 -23.14
CA GLY A 63 26.21 -26.92 -22.38
C GLY A 63 26.40 -27.00 -20.86
N LEU A 64 27.55 -27.48 -20.36
CA LEU A 64 27.79 -27.76 -18.95
C LEU A 64 29.04 -27.08 -18.42
N ASP A 65 28.92 -26.49 -17.23
CA ASP A 65 30.07 -25.95 -16.51
C ASP A 65 31.00 -27.06 -15.99
N SER A 66 32.15 -26.69 -15.39
CA SER A 66 33.04 -27.67 -14.76
C SER A 66 32.65 -28.02 -13.33
N GLU A 67 31.79 -27.24 -12.69
CA GLU A 67 31.33 -27.49 -11.31
C GLU A 67 29.86 -27.93 -11.23
N CYS A 68 29.55 -28.74 -10.23
CA CYS A 68 28.20 -29.24 -9.99
C CYS A 68 27.29 -28.19 -9.34
N LEU A 69 25.98 -28.42 -9.41
CA LEU A 69 24.97 -27.53 -8.84
C LEU A 69 25.17 -27.32 -7.34
N ASN A 70 25.58 -28.35 -6.60
CA ASN A 70 25.78 -28.27 -5.15
C ASN A 70 27.00 -27.40 -4.80
N CYS A 71 28.13 -27.57 -5.50
CA CYS A 71 29.30 -26.72 -5.32
C CYS A 71 28.98 -25.25 -5.68
N ARG A 72 28.24 -25.02 -6.77
CA ARG A 72 27.79 -23.66 -7.16
C ARG A 72 26.88 -23.04 -6.11
N LYS A 73 25.93 -23.81 -5.57
CA LYS A 73 25.03 -23.38 -4.49
C LYS A 73 25.80 -23.05 -3.22
N ALA A 74 26.70 -23.94 -2.78
CA ALA A 74 27.54 -23.72 -1.60
C ALA A 74 28.40 -22.46 -1.75
N TYR A 75 29.04 -22.28 -2.90
CA TYR A 75 29.81 -21.06 -3.20
C TYR A 75 28.95 -19.79 -3.14
N ASN A 76 27.76 -19.80 -3.74
CA ASN A 76 26.84 -18.67 -3.72
C ASN A 76 26.26 -18.37 -2.32
N ALA A 77 26.23 -19.37 -1.43
CA ALA A 77 25.76 -19.23 -0.06
C ALA A 77 26.82 -18.60 0.87
N ILE A 78 28.10 -18.58 0.47
CA ILE A 78 29.17 -17.92 1.22
C ILE A 78 28.77 -16.46 1.48
N PRO A 79 28.75 -15.97 2.74
CA PRO A 79 28.26 -14.62 3.06
C PRO A 79 28.93 -13.50 2.26
N LYS A 80 30.26 -13.57 2.06
CA LYS A 80 31.01 -12.61 1.25
C LYS A 80 30.56 -12.57 -0.21
N VAL A 81 30.28 -13.74 -0.80
CA VAL A 81 29.81 -13.86 -2.19
C VAL A 81 28.37 -13.34 -2.30
N LYS A 82 27.51 -13.72 -1.35
CA LYS A 82 26.13 -13.24 -1.28
C LYS A 82 26.07 -11.72 -1.15
N LYS A 83 26.88 -11.13 -0.27
CA LYS A 83 27.01 -9.67 -0.08
C LYS A 83 27.46 -8.98 -1.36
N ARG A 84 28.57 -9.42 -1.96
CA ARG A 84 29.08 -8.86 -3.22
C ARG A 84 28.05 -8.91 -4.35
N LYS A 85 27.30 -10.01 -4.45
CA LYS A 85 26.24 -10.16 -5.47
C LYS A 85 25.06 -9.21 -5.21
N ALA A 86 24.69 -9.03 -3.94
CA ALA A 86 23.65 -8.07 -3.56
C ALA A 86 24.09 -6.63 -3.87
N GLU A 87 25.32 -6.24 -3.54
CA GLU A 87 25.89 -4.93 -3.84
C GLU A 87 25.90 -4.66 -5.34
N TYR A 88 26.45 -5.59 -6.13
CA TYR A 88 26.45 -5.49 -7.59
C TYR A 88 25.03 -5.35 -8.16
N ASN A 89 24.07 -6.15 -7.66
CA ASN A 89 22.68 -6.05 -8.13
C ASN A 89 22.04 -4.72 -7.72
N ALA A 90 22.34 -4.20 -6.53
CA ALA A 90 21.83 -2.92 -6.07
C ALA A 90 22.36 -1.79 -6.95
N GLU A 91 23.67 -1.76 -7.20
CA GLU A 91 24.33 -0.81 -8.11
C GLU A 91 23.74 -0.91 -9.53
N TYR A 92 23.65 -2.13 -10.08
CA TYR A 92 23.10 -2.37 -11.40
C TYR A 92 21.65 -1.89 -11.54
N ASN A 93 20.80 -2.11 -10.53
CA ASN A 93 19.41 -1.68 -10.53
C ASN A 93 19.24 -0.18 -10.22
N ALA A 94 20.25 0.46 -9.60
CA ALA A 94 20.24 1.89 -9.31
C ALA A 94 20.57 2.73 -10.56
N ILE A 95 21.27 2.15 -11.54
CA ILE A 95 21.52 2.79 -12.85
C ILE A 95 20.18 3.15 -13.50
N PRO A 96 19.91 4.44 -13.81
CA PRO A 96 18.62 4.89 -14.33
C PRO A 96 18.16 4.14 -15.59
N GLU A 97 19.08 3.85 -16.51
CA GLU A 97 18.78 3.13 -17.75
C GLU A 97 18.32 1.70 -17.50
N ASN A 98 18.97 0.99 -16.56
CA ASN A 98 18.55 -0.37 -16.20
C ASN A 98 17.20 -0.35 -15.47
N LYS A 99 16.96 0.66 -14.62
CA LYS A 99 15.67 0.86 -13.95
C LYS A 99 14.56 1.11 -14.97
N LYS A 100 14.82 1.95 -15.97
CA LYS A 100 13.89 2.25 -17.08
C LYS A 100 13.60 1.01 -17.91
N ARG A 101 14.63 0.31 -18.40
CA ARG A 101 14.48 -0.94 -19.17
C ARG A 101 13.69 -2.00 -18.40
N LYS A 102 13.91 -2.13 -17.09
CA LYS A 102 13.16 -3.06 -16.24
C LYS A 102 11.70 -2.63 -16.09
N ALA A 103 11.43 -1.34 -15.94
CA ALA A 103 10.07 -0.82 -15.87
C ALA A 103 9.31 -1.03 -17.20
N GLU A 104 9.94 -0.75 -18.33
CA GLU A 104 9.40 -0.99 -19.68
C GLU A 104 9.08 -2.47 -19.90
N TYR A 105 10.06 -3.35 -19.65
CA TYR A 105 9.84 -4.79 -19.75
C TYR A 105 8.68 -5.28 -18.87
N ASN A 106 8.60 -4.79 -17.62
CA ASN A 106 7.51 -5.16 -16.71
C ASN A 106 6.16 -4.63 -17.22
N ALA A 107 6.12 -3.40 -17.74
CA ALA A 107 4.91 -2.80 -18.29
C ALA A 107 4.42 -3.61 -19.51
N GLU A 108 5.30 -3.93 -20.45
CA GLU A 108 5.00 -4.79 -21.59
C GLU A 108 4.51 -6.17 -21.14
N TYR A 109 5.25 -6.80 -20.22
CA TYR A 109 4.90 -8.13 -19.70
C TYR A 109 3.51 -8.15 -19.06
N HIS A 110 3.14 -7.13 -18.28
CA HIS A 110 1.84 -7.02 -17.63
C HIS A 110 0.72 -6.52 -18.56
N ALA A 111 1.06 -5.88 -19.68
CA ALA A 111 0.09 -5.48 -20.71
C ALA A 111 -0.39 -6.68 -21.55
N ILE A 112 0.42 -7.73 -21.67
CA ILE A 112 0.03 -8.96 -22.39
C ILE A 112 -1.19 -9.61 -21.68
N PRO A 113 -2.34 -9.77 -22.38
CA PRO A 113 -3.57 -10.29 -21.78
C PRO A 113 -3.41 -11.67 -21.12
N GLU A 114 -2.64 -12.57 -21.74
CA GLU A 114 -2.39 -13.92 -21.23
C GLU A 114 -1.64 -13.89 -19.89
N ASN A 115 -0.65 -12.99 -19.75
CA ASN A 115 0.09 -12.82 -18.50
C ASN A 115 -0.80 -12.21 -17.41
N LYS A 116 -1.67 -11.26 -17.77
CA LYS A 116 -2.66 -10.67 -16.86
C LYS A 116 -3.64 -11.72 -16.36
N LYS A 117 -4.13 -12.58 -17.26
CA LYS A 117 -5.03 -13.71 -16.93
C LYS A 117 -4.33 -14.70 -16.00
N ARG A 118 -3.13 -15.17 -16.36
CA ARG A 118 -2.34 -16.08 -15.52
C ARG A 118 -2.05 -15.50 -14.13
N HIS A 119 -1.78 -14.20 -14.04
CA HIS A 119 -1.57 -13.53 -12.76
C HIS A 119 -2.85 -13.46 -11.91
N ALA A 120 -3.99 -13.15 -12.53
CA ALA A 120 -5.28 -13.14 -11.86
C ALA A 120 -5.68 -14.55 -11.35
N GLU A 121 -5.47 -15.59 -12.16
CA GLU A 121 -5.69 -17.00 -11.78
C GLU A 121 -4.81 -17.40 -10.60
N TYR A 122 -3.51 -17.11 -10.67
CA TYR A 122 -2.59 -17.34 -9.57
C TYR A 122 -3.01 -16.61 -8.29
N LEU A 123 -3.43 -15.34 -8.37
CA LEU A 123 -3.90 -14.60 -7.20
C LEU A 123 -5.21 -15.17 -6.64
N ALA A 124 -6.11 -15.64 -7.50
CA ALA A 124 -7.35 -16.27 -7.07
C ALA A 124 -7.06 -17.58 -6.31
N GLU A 125 -6.23 -18.46 -6.88
CA GLU A 125 -5.78 -19.69 -6.24
C GLU A 125 -5.07 -19.41 -4.91
N TYR A 126 -4.11 -18.48 -4.93
CA TYR A 126 -3.36 -18.08 -3.74
C TYR A 126 -4.25 -17.55 -2.62
N ASN A 127 -5.26 -16.73 -2.94
CA ASN A 127 -6.20 -16.17 -1.96
C ASN A 127 -7.27 -17.18 -1.51
N ALA A 128 -7.55 -18.22 -2.31
CA ALA A 128 -8.47 -19.29 -1.95
C ALA A 128 -7.88 -20.23 -0.89
N ILE A 129 -6.56 -20.33 -0.80
CA ILE A 129 -5.88 -21.10 0.25
C ILE A 129 -6.20 -20.49 1.63
N PRO A 130 -6.84 -21.26 2.56
CA PRO A 130 -7.26 -20.74 3.86
C PRO A 130 -6.13 -20.12 4.69
N GLU A 131 -4.93 -20.72 4.66
CA GLU A 131 -3.76 -20.23 5.39
C GLU A 131 -3.30 -18.86 4.89
N ASN A 132 -3.31 -18.64 3.57
CA ASN A 132 -2.97 -17.33 3.01
C ASN A 132 -4.01 -16.27 3.37
N LYS A 133 -5.30 -16.64 3.40
CA LYS A 133 -6.38 -15.77 3.84
C LYS A 133 -6.21 -15.38 5.31
N LYS A 134 -5.88 -16.35 6.17
CA LYS A 134 -5.59 -16.13 7.60
C LYS A 134 -4.40 -15.18 7.77
N ARG A 135 -3.26 -15.47 7.12
CA ARG A 135 -2.07 -14.60 7.17
C ARG A 135 -2.37 -13.17 6.72
N LYS A 136 -3.17 -13.00 5.66
CA LYS A 136 -3.56 -11.66 5.18
C LYS A 136 -4.44 -10.93 6.20
N ALA A 137 -5.38 -11.63 6.82
CA ALA A 137 -6.22 -11.06 7.86
C ALA A 137 -5.39 -10.65 9.09
N GLU A 138 -4.47 -11.50 9.55
CA GLU A 138 -3.56 -11.22 10.65
C GLU A 138 -2.67 -10.02 10.36
N SER A 139 -2.03 -9.99 9.18
CA SER A 139 -1.20 -8.86 8.75
C SER A 139 -2.01 -7.56 8.64
N THR A 140 -3.25 -7.64 8.16
CA THR A 140 -4.15 -6.48 8.12
C THR A 140 -4.51 -6.00 9.52
N ALA A 141 -4.83 -6.92 10.44
CA ALA A 141 -5.17 -6.59 11.82
C ALA A 141 -3.96 -5.99 12.56
N GLU A 142 -2.77 -6.55 12.38
CA GLU A 142 -1.52 -6.00 12.90
C GLU A 142 -1.25 -4.60 12.35
N TRP A 143 -1.37 -4.40 11.03
CA TRP A 143 -1.22 -3.07 10.44
C TRP A 143 -2.21 -2.07 11.01
N GLN A 144 -3.48 -2.46 11.21
CA GLN A 144 -4.49 -1.59 11.81
C GLN A 144 -4.17 -1.23 13.27
N ARG A 145 -3.73 -2.20 14.08
CA ARG A 145 -3.29 -1.96 15.46
C ARG A 145 -2.10 -0.99 15.54
N ASN A 146 -1.18 -1.10 14.59
CA ASN A 146 0.03 -0.27 14.55
C ASN A 146 -0.17 1.07 13.79
N ASN A 147 -1.33 1.30 13.18
CA ASN A 147 -1.62 2.53 12.41
C ASN A 147 -3.06 3.04 12.68
N PRO A 148 -3.46 3.23 13.96
CA PRO A 148 -4.81 3.64 14.31
C PRO A 148 -5.19 5.01 13.71
N ASP A 149 -4.24 5.93 13.64
CA ASP A 149 -4.37 7.26 13.02
C ASP A 149 -4.77 7.16 11.53
N LYS A 150 -4.07 6.32 10.75
CA LYS A 150 -4.36 6.12 9.33
C LYS A 150 -5.71 5.45 9.12
N VAL A 151 -6.07 4.53 10.01
CA VAL A 151 -7.37 3.87 10.00
C VAL A 151 -8.49 4.88 10.28
N ALA A 152 -8.33 5.73 11.29
CA ALA A 152 -9.29 6.78 11.63
C ALA A 152 -9.48 7.76 10.45
N LYS A 153 -8.39 8.31 9.89
CA LYS A 153 -8.43 9.22 8.72
C LYS A 153 -9.08 8.54 7.50
N ARG A 154 -8.81 7.26 7.26
CA ARG A 154 -9.47 6.50 6.18
C ARG A 154 -10.96 6.32 6.44
N ASN A 155 -11.35 6.02 7.68
CA ASN A 155 -12.74 5.78 8.05
C ASN A 155 -13.57 7.08 7.99
N ALA A 156 -13.04 8.21 8.48
CA ALA A 156 -13.70 9.52 8.39
C ALA A 156 -14.06 9.86 6.93
N ARG A 157 -13.07 9.79 6.03
CA ARG A 157 -13.27 10.01 4.59
C ARG A 157 -14.26 9.02 3.97
N ARG A 158 -14.20 7.74 4.36
CA ARG A 158 -15.16 6.73 3.90
C ARG A 158 -16.59 7.09 4.32
N ASN A 159 -16.78 7.57 5.54
CA ASN A 159 -18.09 7.94 6.08
C ASN A 159 -18.66 9.16 5.35
N ALA A 160 -17.84 10.17 5.04
CA ALA A 160 -18.26 11.29 4.20
C ALA A 160 -18.69 10.84 2.80
N ARG A 161 -17.90 9.97 2.14
CA ARG A 161 -18.26 9.44 0.81
C ARG A 161 -19.55 8.64 0.79
N LYS A 162 -19.85 7.87 1.84
CA LYS A 162 -21.13 7.15 1.95
C LYS A 162 -22.34 8.09 1.94
N ARG A 163 -22.13 9.36 2.33
CA ARG A 163 -23.13 10.42 2.37
C ARG A 163 -23.06 11.35 1.15
N ASN A 164 -22.23 11.04 0.15
CA ASN A 164 -21.96 11.89 -1.01
C ASN A 164 -21.45 13.30 -0.64
N LEU A 165 -20.78 13.44 0.51
CA LEU A 165 -20.17 14.69 0.97
C LEU A 165 -18.69 14.78 0.55
N PRO A 166 -18.11 15.99 0.52
CA PRO A 166 -16.68 16.22 0.34
C PRO A 166 -15.81 15.29 1.19
N SER A 167 -14.74 14.74 0.60
CA SER A 167 -13.86 13.76 1.22
C SER A 167 -12.42 13.95 0.73
N GLU A 168 -11.75 14.94 1.31
CA GLU A 168 -10.39 15.32 0.98
C GLU A 168 -9.36 14.59 1.85
N ASP A 169 -8.08 14.77 1.52
CA ASP A 169 -7.01 14.30 2.38
C ASP A 169 -6.83 15.23 3.59
N ILE A 170 -6.74 14.62 4.77
CA ILE A 170 -6.56 15.31 6.08
C ILE A 170 -5.26 14.86 6.74
N SER A 171 -4.29 14.44 5.91
CA SER A 171 -2.97 14.00 6.35
C SER A 171 -2.18 15.13 7.00
N SER A 172 -2.38 16.37 6.55
CA SER A 172 -1.76 17.60 7.08
C SER A 172 -2.21 17.96 8.50
N ILE A 173 -3.36 17.45 8.96
CA ILE A 173 -3.86 17.74 10.30
C ILE A 173 -3.27 16.73 11.30
N SER A 174 -2.70 17.28 12.37
CA SER A 174 -2.26 16.49 13.53
C SER A 174 -3.46 16.12 14.39
N PHE A 175 -3.52 14.85 14.79
CA PHE A 175 -4.52 14.32 15.72
C PHE A 175 -3.84 13.68 16.95
N GLU A 176 -2.65 14.17 17.28
CA GLU A 176 -1.87 13.70 18.44
C GLU A 176 -2.33 14.34 19.76
N LYS A 177 -2.98 15.51 19.67
CA LYS A 177 -3.42 16.30 20.82
C LYS A 177 -4.75 16.98 20.52
N CYS A 178 -5.67 16.96 21.47
CA CYS A 178 -6.91 17.72 21.46
C CYS A 178 -6.59 19.23 21.42
N VAL A 179 -7.15 19.95 20.45
CA VAL A 179 -6.91 21.40 20.31
C VAL A 179 -7.59 22.21 21.41
N LEU A 180 -8.66 21.69 22.00
CA LEU A 180 -9.48 22.40 23.00
C LEU A 180 -8.99 22.21 24.45
N THR A 181 -8.53 21.00 24.80
CA THR A 181 -8.17 20.63 26.17
C THR A 181 -6.70 20.27 26.33
N GLY A 182 -6.01 20.01 25.22
CA GLY A 182 -4.64 19.55 25.22
C GLY A 182 -4.42 18.08 25.62
N ALA A 183 -5.48 17.31 25.81
CA ALA A 183 -5.40 15.85 26.03
C ALA A 183 -4.68 15.15 24.86
N THR A 184 -3.86 14.15 25.14
CA THR A 184 -3.10 13.37 24.14
C THR A 184 -3.57 11.92 24.05
N ASP A 185 -4.33 11.47 25.03
CA ASP A 185 -5.02 10.20 25.05
C ASP A 185 -6.43 10.34 24.49
N ASN A 186 -6.95 9.24 23.92
CA ASN A 186 -8.33 9.16 23.42
C ASN A 186 -8.71 10.29 22.43
N VAL A 187 -7.76 10.78 21.62
CA VAL A 187 -8.01 11.86 20.65
C VAL A 187 -8.72 11.31 19.42
N HIS A 188 -9.83 11.93 19.07
CA HIS A 188 -10.65 11.59 17.92
C HIS A 188 -10.55 12.66 16.83
N ILE A 189 -10.86 12.25 15.59
CA ILE A 189 -11.15 13.17 14.49
C ILE A 189 -12.59 13.65 14.70
N GLU A 190 -12.76 14.95 14.94
CA GLU A 190 -14.07 15.56 15.09
C GLU A 190 -14.44 16.42 13.89
N HIS A 191 -15.73 16.47 13.57
CA HIS A 191 -16.29 17.34 12.55
C HIS A 191 -16.99 18.56 13.18
N MET A 192 -16.60 19.77 12.78
CA MET A 192 -17.26 21.01 13.24
C MET A 192 -18.73 21.01 12.83
N ILE A 193 -18.98 20.75 11.54
CA ILE A 193 -20.29 20.46 10.94
C ILE A 193 -20.42 18.93 10.85
N PRO A 194 -21.26 18.30 11.69
CA PRO A 194 -21.48 16.86 11.70
C PRO A 194 -21.96 16.34 10.33
N LEU A 195 -21.44 15.16 9.93
CA LEU A 195 -21.86 14.51 8.67
C LEU A 195 -23.36 14.17 8.64
N ASP A 196 -24.00 14.09 9.81
CA ASP A 196 -25.41 13.77 9.97
C ASP A 196 -26.34 14.89 9.52
N TRP A 197 -25.84 16.13 9.45
CA TRP A 197 -26.61 17.26 8.93
C TRP A 197 -26.70 17.27 7.40
N GLY A 198 -26.01 16.36 6.71
CA GLY A 198 -25.91 16.40 5.24
C GLY A 198 -25.14 17.62 4.72
N ASN A 199 -24.43 18.31 5.60
CA ASN A 199 -23.54 19.43 5.31
C ASN A 199 -22.10 19.08 5.71
N GLY A 200 -21.17 19.96 5.36
CA GLY A 200 -19.75 19.79 5.63
C GLY A 200 -19.14 18.66 4.79
N GLY A 201 -18.54 17.68 5.46
CA GLY A 201 -17.74 16.61 4.86
C GLY A 201 -16.47 16.35 5.65
N THR A 202 -15.56 15.54 5.11
CA THR A 202 -14.21 15.36 5.68
C THR A 202 -13.21 16.13 4.84
N TYR A 203 -12.86 17.33 5.28
CA TYR A 203 -11.86 18.20 4.65
C TYR A 203 -11.24 19.13 5.72
N PRO A 204 -10.06 19.73 5.48
CA PRO A 204 -9.32 20.42 6.53
C PRO A 204 -10.07 21.54 7.28
N GLY A 205 -10.96 22.27 6.59
CA GLY A 205 -11.78 23.33 7.17
C GLY A 205 -13.00 22.86 7.98
N ASN A 206 -13.22 21.55 8.10
CA ASN A 206 -14.32 20.98 8.89
C ASN A 206 -13.86 19.94 9.91
N VAL A 207 -12.57 19.60 9.98
CA VAL A 207 -12.07 18.61 10.95
C VAL A 207 -11.00 19.16 11.89
N TYR A 208 -11.04 18.69 13.13
CA TYR A 208 -10.07 19.02 14.16
C TYR A 208 -9.90 17.87 15.15
N ALA A 209 -8.86 17.95 15.99
CA ALA A 209 -8.56 16.95 17.00
C ALA A 209 -9.30 17.27 18.31
N MET A 210 -10.11 16.34 18.80
CA MET A 210 -10.90 16.52 20.02
C MET A 210 -10.79 15.32 20.94
N GLU A 211 -10.74 15.53 22.25
CA GLU A 211 -10.78 14.44 23.23
C GLU A 211 -12.09 13.65 23.10
N GLY A 212 -11.99 12.33 23.16
CA GLY A 212 -13.08 11.43 22.78
C GLY A 212 -14.34 11.56 23.65
N THR A 213 -14.22 11.84 24.94
CA THR A 213 -15.38 12.07 25.84
C THR A 213 -16.10 13.37 25.49
N ALA A 214 -15.34 14.44 25.24
CA ALA A 214 -15.88 15.71 24.78
C ALA A 214 -16.54 15.57 23.41
N ASN A 215 -15.90 14.85 22.47
CA ASN A 215 -16.47 14.52 21.16
C ASN A 215 -17.81 13.75 21.32
N LEU A 216 -17.83 12.66 22.07
CA LEU A 216 -19.05 11.87 22.31
C LEU A 216 -20.18 12.70 22.95
N SER A 217 -19.82 13.67 23.79
CA SER A 217 -20.77 14.62 24.39
C SER A 217 -21.33 15.63 23.37
N LYS A 218 -20.50 16.08 22.43
CA LYS A 218 -20.91 16.97 21.32
C LYS A 218 -21.84 16.24 20.36
N GLY A 219 -21.43 15.06 19.88
CA GLY A 219 -22.19 14.28 18.91
C GLY A 219 -22.59 15.11 17.69
N ASN A 220 -23.89 15.15 17.39
CA ASN A 220 -24.46 15.90 16.27
C ASN A 220 -25.06 17.27 16.68
N ARG A 221 -24.76 17.77 17.88
CA ARG A 221 -25.26 19.07 18.37
C ARG A 221 -24.59 20.23 17.64
N ASN A 222 -25.25 21.39 17.65
CA ASN A 222 -24.63 22.64 17.22
C ASN A 222 -23.36 22.88 18.07
N PRO A 223 -22.18 23.08 17.45
CA PRO A 223 -20.91 23.20 18.16
C PRO A 223 -20.87 24.41 19.11
N PHE A 224 -21.51 25.52 18.75
CA PHE A 224 -21.52 26.74 19.57
C PHE A 224 -22.44 26.56 20.78
N GLU A 225 -23.66 26.07 20.57
CA GLU A 225 -24.58 25.76 21.68
C GLU A 225 -23.98 24.70 22.62
N TRP A 226 -23.26 23.71 22.07
CA TRP A 226 -22.57 22.70 22.87
C TRP A 226 -21.45 23.32 23.72
N TYR A 227 -20.63 24.18 23.15
CA TYR A 227 -19.57 24.87 23.88
C TYR A 227 -20.15 25.77 24.99
N GLU A 228 -21.20 26.53 24.71
CA GLU A 228 -21.85 27.37 25.73
C GLU A 228 -22.37 26.56 26.92
N SER A 229 -22.92 25.38 26.66
CA SER A 229 -23.54 24.54 27.68
C SER A 229 -22.59 23.54 28.35
N HIS A 230 -21.46 23.19 27.73
CA HIS A 230 -20.57 22.12 28.20
C HIS A 230 -19.08 22.52 28.25
N GLY A 231 -18.68 23.67 27.70
CA GLY A 231 -17.28 24.11 27.61
C GLY A 231 -16.58 24.12 28.97
N GLU A 232 -17.22 24.75 29.96
CA GLU A 232 -16.74 24.79 31.34
C GLU A 232 -16.58 23.38 31.95
N ARG A 233 -17.57 22.50 31.72
CA ARG A 233 -17.53 21.11 32.20
C ARG A 233 -16.31 20.33 31.67
N PHE A 234 -15.87 20.62 30.45
CA PHE A 234 -14.71 19.99 29.84
C PHE A 234 -13.40 20.78 30.04
N GLY A 235 -13.44 21.89 30.80
CA GLY A 235 -12.26 22.74 31.03
C GLY A 235 -11.75 23.40 29.75
N ILE A 236 -12.64 23.66 28.79
CA ILE A 236 -12.29 24.34 27.53
C ILE A 236 -12.29 25.84 27.80
N SER A 237 -11.14 26.50 27.62
CA SER A 237 -11.05 27.95 27.79
C SER A 237 -11.65 28.67 26.58
N PHE A 238 -12.05 29.92 26.79
CA PHE A 238 -12.54 30.76 25.69
C PHE A 238 -11.47 30.98 24.63
N GLU A 239 -10.20 31.13 25.03
CA GLU A 239 -9.07 31.29 24.12
C GLU A 239 -8.90 30.05 23.24
N ALA A 240 -8.88 28.85 23.83
CA ALA A 240 -8.76 27.61 23.06
C ALA A 240 -9.94 27.38 22.09
N TRP A 241 -11.14 27.78 22.49
CA TRP A 241 -12.31 27.76 21.61
C TRP A 241 -12.20 28.79 20.48
N SER A 242 -11.84 30.04 20.81
CA SER A 242 -11.68 31.13 19.85
C SER A 242 -10.60 30.82 18.81
N ASP A 243 -9.44 30.33 19.26
CA ASP A 243 -8.32 29.93 18.39
C ASP A 243 -8.75 28.84 17.39
N LEU A 244 -9.55 27.86 17.82
CA LEU A 244 -10.11 26.85 16.92
C LEU A 244 -11.03 27.46 15.86
N ILE A 245 -11.90 28.38 16.26
CA ILE A 245 -12.83 29.05 15.32
C ILE A 245 -12.05 29.90 14.32
N GLU A 246 -11.02 30.64 14.75
CA GLU A 246 -10.15 31.41 13.88
C GLU A 246 -9.42 30.51 12.87
N GLU A 247 -8.83 29.40 13.33
CA GLU A 247 -8.14 28.46 12.46
C GLU A 247 -9.07 27.82 11.42
N LEU A 248 -10.28 27.42 11.84
CA LEU A 248 -11.25 26.84 10.91
C LEU A 248 -11.80 27.88 9.94
N ALA A 249 -12.03 29.11 10.38
CA ALA A 249 -12.44 30.22 9.51
C ALA A 249 -11.38 30.51 8.44
N GLU A 250 -10.10 30.61 8.84
CA GLU A 250 -8.98 30.81 7.92
C GLU A 250 -8.92 29.72 6.85
N ARG A 251 -9.04 28.45 7.25
CA ARG A 251 -9.06 27.29 6.33
C ARG A 251 -10.23 27.31 5.34
N ASN A 252 -11.31 28.04 5.63
CA ASN A 252 -12.45 28.23 4.73
C ASN A 252 -12.41 29.58 4.00
N GLY A 253 -11.37 30.39 4.21
CA GLY A 253 -11.25 31.74 3.63
C GLY A 253 -12.35 32.68 4.12
N MET A 254 -12.67 32.62 5.40
CA MET A 254 -13.70 33.43 6.08
C MET A 254 -13.10 34.20 7.26
N ASP A 255 -13.76 35.27 7.67
CA ASP A 255 -13.58 35.79 9.02
C ASP A 255 -14.33 34.93 10.05
N PRO A 256 -13.95 34.97 11.35
CA PRO A 256 -14.59 34.14 12.38
C PRO A 256 -16.11 34.33 12.47
N SER A 257 -16.62 35.55 12.30
CA SER A 257 -18.06 35.81 12.39
C SER A 257 -18.82 35.20 11.20
N GLU A 258 -18.24 35.25 10.01
CA GLU A 258 -18.79 34.60 8.82
C GLU A 258 -18.80 33.08 8.98
N TYR A 259 -17.74 32.50 9.54
CA TYR A 259 -17.67 31.07 9.80
C TYR A 259 -18.76 30.60 10.77
N VAL A 260 -19.00 31.35 11.86
CA VAL A 260 -20.10 31.07 12.78
C VAL A 260 -21.46 31.09 12.05
N ARG A 261 -21.71 32.11 11.22
CA ARG A 261 -22.95 32.19 10.41
C ARG A 261 -23.08 31.01 9.46
N PHE A 262 -22.00 30.61 8.79
CA PHE A 262 -21.97 29.47 7.89
C PHE A 262 -22.30 28.14 8.59
N VAL A 263 -21.69 27.89 9.74
CA VAL A 263 -21.93 26.66 10.51
C VAL A 263 -23.37 26.63 11.05
N ASN A 264 -23.89 27.75 11.55
CA ASN A 264 -25.29 27.85 11.98
C ASN A 264 -26.27 27.68 10.79
N TRP A 265 -25.96 28.24 9.62
CA TRP A 265 -26.75 27.98 8.42
C TRP A 265 -26.77 26.48 8.07
N CYS A 266 -25.65 25.78 8.18
CA CYS A 266 -25.60 24.33 7.97
C CYS A 266 -26.43 23.55 8.98
N TYR A 267 -26.56 24.05 10.22
CA TYR A 267 -27.39 23.46 11.27
C TYR A 267 -28.89 23.65 10.97
N ASP A 268 -29.26 24.87 10.58
CA ASP A 268 -30.66 25.23 10.29
C ASP A 268 -31.16 24.67 8.95
N ASN A 269 -30.25 24.26 8.07
CA ASN A 269 -30.56 23.75 6.73
C ASN A 269 -30.02 22.32 6.53
N PRO A 270 -30.49 21.33 7.32
CA PRO A 270 -30.03 19.95 7.17
C PRO A 270 -30.48 19.37 5.83
N ARG A 271 -29.64 18.51 5.24
CA ARG A 271 -29.89 17.87 3.95
C ARG A 271 -29.98 16.34 4.10
N THR A 272 -30.97 15.77 3.42
CA THR A 272 -31.09 14.32 3.19
C THR A 272 -30.07 13.83 2.17
N LEU A 273 -29.82 12.53 2.11
CA LEU A 273 -28.91 11.95 1.13
C LEU A 273 -29.39 12.23 -0.31
N GLU A 274 -30.70 12.19 -0.53
CA GLU A 274 -31.34 12.49 -1.82
C GLU A 274 -31.09 13.95 -2.24
N GLN A 275 -31.19 14.90 -1.30
CA GLN A 275 -30.87 16.30 -1.54
C GLN A 275 -29.38 16.49 -1.88
N VAL A 276 -28.47 15.87 -1.11
CA VAL A 276 -27.03 15.94 -1.40
C VAL A 276 -26.71 15.37 -2.80
N ILE A 277 -27.34 14.26 -3.18
CA ILE A 277 -27.18 13.68 -4.53
C ILE A 277 -27.75 14.62 -5.60
N ALA A 278 -28.91 15.23 -5.36
CA ALA A 278 -29.53 16.18 -6.29
C ALA A 278 -28.65 17.42 -6.49
N ASP A 279 -28.09 17.98 -5.40
CA ASP A 279 -27.12 19.07 -5.45
C ASP A 279 -25.89 18.67 -6.28
N ASN A 280 -25.27 17.53 -5.97
CA ASN A 280 -24.10 17.07 -6.71
C ASN A 280 -24.38 16.89 -8.21
N LYS A 281 -25.59 16.42 -8.56
CA LYS A 281 -26.03 16.32 -9.94
C LYS A 281 -26.23 17.69 -10.59
N ARG A 282 -26.77 18.68 -9.86
CA ARG A 282 -26.96 20.06 -10.33
C ARG A 282 -25.63 20.71 -10.70
N TYR A 283 -24.58 20.53 -9.88
CA TYR A 283 -23.26 21.13 -10.13
C TYR A 283 -22.36 20.29 -11.04
N GLY A 284 -22.64 18.98 -11.17
CA GLY A 284 -21.79 18.06 -11.94
C GLY A 284 -20.54 17.59 -11.20
N TYR A 285 -20.42 17.89 -9.90
CA TYR A 285 -19.35 17.45 -9.01
C TYR A 285 -19.87 17.35 -7.57
N VAL A 286 -19.06 16.82 -6.65
CA VAL A 286 -19.40 16.80 -5.21
C VAL A 286 -19.30 18.21 -4.67
N VAL A 287 -20.43 18.91 -4.54
CA VAL A 287 -20.46 20.32 -4.12
C VAL A 287 -20.24 20.44 -2.61
N ASP A 288 -19.41 21.39 -2.22
CA ASP A 288 -19.17 21.71 -0.82
C ASP A 288 -20.29 22.59 -0.24
N SER A 289 -20.46 22.57 1.08
CA SER A 289 -21.54 23.32 1.73
C SER A 289 -21.32 24.83 1.70
N LEU A 290 -20.07 25.28 1.57
CA LEU A 290 -19.74 26.69 1.49
C LEU A 290 -20.23 27.30 0.16
N THR A 291 -20.06 26.58 -0.95
CA THR A 291 -20.65 26.96 -2.24
C THR A 291 -22.17 27.16 -2.14
N LEU A 292 -22.88 26.23 -1.49
CA LEU A 292 -24.32 26.33 -1.28
C LEU A 292 -24.73 27.49 -0.38
N TYR A 293 -23.99 27.71 0.71
CA TYR A 293 -24.19 28.83 1.61
C TYR A 293 -24.03 30.17 0.89
N ARG A 294 -22.96 30.35 0.11
CA ARG A 294 -22.72 31.58 -0.66
C ARG A 294 -23.83 31.85 -1.68
N GLU A 295 -24.32 30.82 -2.37
CA GLU A 295 -25.46 30.95 -3.27
C GLU A 295 -26.73 31.37 -2.52
N ALA A 296 -27.01 30.77 -1.36
CA ALA A 296 -28.16 31.14 -0.54
C ALA A 296 -28.09 32.60 -0.07
N MET A 297 -26.92 33.05 0.41
CA MET A 297 -26.72 34.44 0.85
C MET A 297 -26.86 35.45 -0.29
N ALA A 298 -26.34 35.13 -1.49
CA ALA A 298 -26.50 35.98 -2.67
C ALA A 298 -27.98 36.11 -3.10
N ASN A 299 -28.76 35.03 -2.99
CA ASN A 299 -30.18 35.06 -3.29
C ASN A 299 -30.99 35.86 -2.26
N MET A 300 -30.61 35.86 -0.99
CA MET A 300 -31.26 36.70 0.03
C MET A 300 -30.98 38.18 -0.19
N ALA A 301 -29.73 38.56 -0.51
CA ALA A 301 -29.35 39.94 -0.77
C ALA A 301 -30.06 40.54 -2.00
N THR A 302 -30.40 39.72 -3.00
CA THR A 302 -31.15 40.18 -4.19
C THR A 302 -32.64 40.39 -3.92
N ILE A 303 -33.23 39.68 -2.95
CA ILE A 303 -34.63 39.85 -2.54
C ILE A 303 -34.82 41.13 -1.71
N GLU A 304 -33.84 41.54 -0.91
CA GLU A 304 -33.94 42.77 -0.09
C GLU A 304 -33.79 44.07 -0.90
N ILE A 305 -33.32 43.99 -2.15
CA ILE A 305 -33.13 45.14 -3.05
C ILE A 305 -34.32 45.31 -4.01
N ALA A 306 -35.18 44.30 -4.15
CA ALA A 306 -36.34 44.28 -5.04
C ALA A 306 -37.63 44.71 -4.32
#